data_AF-A0A3L7YWD9-F1
#
_entry.id   AF-A0A3L7YWD9-F1
#
_cell.length_a   1.000
_cell.length_b   1.000
_cell.length_c   1.000
_cell.angle_alpha   90.00
_cell.angle_beta   90.00
_cell.angle_gamma   90.00
#
_symmetry.space_group_name_H-M   'P 1'
#
loop_
_entity.id
_entity.type
_entity.pdbx_description
1 polymer ?
#
loop_
_entity_poly.entity_id
_entity_poly.type
_entity_poly.pdbx_seq_one_letter_code
_entity_poly.pdbx_strand_id
1 'polypeptide(L)'
;MKNCDNLFITDQAEYENIHKMCSDAYTQGRMAERTLAIEAYRLRCHHLFGNRCMTRSSFGTLTKKICDGDCRYLKQYKSELNKLESDK
;
A
#
# COMPACT_ATOMS: atom_id res chain seq x y z
N MET A 1 -2.71 8.35 -53.78
CA MET A 1 -2.12 8.49 -52.44
C MET A 1 -2.74 7.45 -51.54
N LYS A 2 -1.93 6.58 -50.93
CA LYS A 2 -2.40 5.65 -49.89
C LYS A 2 -2.54 6.43 -48.58
N ASN A 3 -3.63 6.16 -47.87
CA ASN A 3 -4.11 6.86 -46.69
C ASN A 3 -3.12 6.65 -45.52
N CYS A 4 -2.26 7.64 -45.25
CA CYS A 4 -1.24 7.58 -44.18
C CYS A 4 -1.82 7.88 -42.79
N ASP A 5 -3.06 8.36 -42.72
CA ASP A 5 -3.67 8.83 -41.47
C ASP A 5 -4.05 7.67 -40.52
N ASN A 6 -4.28 6.47 -41.08
CA ASN A 6 -4.64 5.29 -40.28
C ASN A 6 -3.46 4.68 -39.52
N LEU A 7 -2.22 4.86 -39.97
CA LEU A 7 -1.03 4.26 -39.34
C LEU A 7 -0.63 5.01 -38.06
N PHE A 8 -0.84 6.33 -38.05
CA PHE A 8 -0.50 7.19 -36.90
C PHE A 8 -1.51 7.03 -35.75
N ILE A 9 -2.78 6.74 -36.06
CA ILE A 9 -3.83 6.50 -35.08
C ILE A 9 -3.67 5.13 -34.40
N THR A 10 -3.19 4.11 -35.13
CA THR A 10 -2.93 2.77 -34.57
C THR A 10 -1.75 2.78 -33.61
N ASP A 11 -0.66 3.48 -33.96
CA ASP A 11 0.52 3.60 -33.08
C ASP A 11 0.20 4.36 -31.79
N GLN A 12 -0.62 5.42 -31.87
CA GLN A 12 -1.04 6.18 -30.70
C GLN A 12 -1.97 5.36 -29.79
N ALA A 13 -2.96 4.67 -30.37
CA ALA A 13 -3.88 3.82 -29.61
C ALA A 13 -3.17 2.61 -28.98
N GLU A 14 -2.18 2.04 -29.67
CA GLU A 14 -1.36 0.94 -29.14
C GLU A 14 -0.42 1.43 -28.04
N TYR A 15 0.20 2.60 -28.20
CA TYR A 15 1.00 3.24 -27.15
C TYR A 15 0.17 3.52 -25.90
N GLU A 16 -1.01 4.11 -26.04
CA GLU A 16 -1.90 4.39 -24.91
C GLU A 16 -2.34 3.11 -24.18
N ASN A 17 -2.59 2.04 -24.94
CA ASN A 17 -2.93 0.74 -24.38
C ASN A 17 -1.75 0.15 -23.57
N ILE A 18 -0.55 0.12 -24.14
CA ILE A 18 0.65 -0.36 -23.46
C ILE A 18 0.94 0.49 -22.22
N HIS A 19 0.86 1.82 -22.33
CA HIS A 19 1.05 2.73 -21.22
C HIS A 19 0.05 2.46 -20.09
N LYS A 20 -1.23 2.24 -20.43
CA LYS A 20 -2.26 1.87 -19.46
C LYS A 20 -1.96 0.53 -18.78
N MET A 21 -1.60 -0.49 -19.54
CA MET A 21 -1.23 -1.80 -18.98
C MET A 21 -0.06 -1.69 -17.99
N CYS A 22 0.98 -0.92 -18.35
CA CYS A 22 2.12 -0.67 -17.46
C CYS A 22 1.70 0.10 -16.20
N SER A 23 0.86 1.13 -16.34
CA SER A 23 0.34 1.92 -15.22
C SER A 23 -0.53 1.10 -14.26
N ASP A 24 -1.38 0.23 -14.80
CA ASP A 24 -2.23 -0.68 -14.04
C ASP A 24 -1.38 -1.70 -13.27
N ALA A 25 -0.39 -2.31 -13.93
CA ALA A 25 0.55 -3.24 -13.30
C ALA A 25 1.37 -2.57 -12.19
N TYR A 26 1.86 -1.35 -12.43
CA TYR A 26 2.57 -0.56 -11.43
C TYR A 26 1.69 -0.26 -10.21
N THR A 27 0.43 0.12 -10.45
CA THR A 27 -0.53 0.43 -9.38
C THR A 27 -0.86 -0.82 -8.57
N GLN A 28 -1.09 -1.96 -9.22
CA GLN A 28 -1.32 -3.23 -8.53
C GLN A 28 -0.12 -3.66 -7.68
N GLY A 29 1.10 -3.57 -8.24
CA GLY A 29 2.34 -3.90 -7.52
C GLY A 29 2.53 -3.04 -6.28
N ARG A 30 2.35 -1.71 -6.42
CA ARG A 30 2.41 -0.78 -5.28
C ARG A 30 1.41 -1.13 -4.17
N MET A 31 0.17 -1.45 -4.54
CA MET A 31 -0.86 -1.81 -3.55
C MET A 31 -0.50 -3.10 -2.81
N ALA A 32 0.07 -4.09 -3.49
CA ALA A 32 0.53 -5.33 -2.87
C ALA A 32 1.70 -5.08 -1.90
N GLU A 33 2.71 -4.31 -2.32
CA GLU A 33 3.84 -3.92 -1.46
C GLU A 33 3.39 -3.13 -0.23
N ARG A 34 2.46 -2.20 -0.43
CA ARG A 34 1.85 -1.43 0.66
C ARG A 34 1.18 -2.33 1.69
N THR A 35 0.38 -3.31 1.25
CA THR A 35 -0.25 -4.28 2.15
C THR A 35 0.79 -5.09 2.94
N LEU A 36 1.84 -5.57 2.28
CA LEU A 36 2.93 -6.31 2.92
C LEU A 36 3.67 -5.47 3.95
N ALA A 37 3.95 -4.21 3.65
CA ALA A 37 4.63 -3.28 4.56
C ALA A 37 3.80 -3.01 5.82
N ILE A 38 2.49 -2.77 5.67
CA ILE A 38 1.55 -2.59 6.80
C ILE A 38 1.52 -3.85 7.68
N GLU A 39 1.48 -5.03 7.07
CA GLU A 39 1.43 -6.29 7.81
C GLU A 39 2.74 -6.59 8.54
N ALA A 40 3.89 -6.37 7.89
CA ALA A 40 5.20 -6.48 8.52
C ALA A 40 5.32 -5.53 9.73
N TYR A 41 4.85 -4.29 9.60
CA TYR A 41 4.81 -3.33 10.71
C TYR A 41 3.91 -3.80 11.84
N ARG A 42 2.71 -4.33 11.54
CA ARG A 42 1.79 -4.92 12.52
C ARG A 42 2.47 -6.03 13.32
N LEU A 43 3.11 -6.98 12.64
CA LEU A 43 3.79 -8.11 13.29
C LEU A 43 4.97 -7.67 14.16
N ARG A 44 5.70 -6.63 13.74
CA ARG A 44 6.83 -6.05 14.48
C ARG A 44 6.44 -5.04 15.56
N CYS A 45 5.18 -4.64 15.64
CA CYS A 45 4.74 -3.55 16.52
C CYS A 45 5.10 -3.80 18.01
N HIS A 46 5.04 -5.06 18.47
CA HIS A 46 5.45 -5.40 19.84
C HIS A 46 6.97 -5.29 20.07
N HIS A 47 7.80 -5.54 19.06
CA HIS A 47 9.24 -5.34 19.14
C HIS A 47 9.60 -3.85 19.14
N LEU A 48 8.88 -3.05 18.33
CA LEU A 48 9.14 -1.62 18.17
C LEU A 48 8.65 -0.79 19.37
N PHE A 49 7.48 -1.13 19.92
CA PHE A 49 6.81 -0.31 20.94
C PHE A 49 6.54 -1.04 22.25
N GLY A 50 6.95 -2.29 22.37
CA GLY A 50 6.66 -3.14 23.52
C GLY A 50 5.17 -3.37 23.68
N ASN A 51 4.73 -3.38 24.94
CA ASN A 51 3.33 -3.60 25.30
C ASN A 51 2.41 -2.40 25.02
N ARG A 52 2.95 -1.26 24.54
CA ARG A 52 2.16 -0.04 24.26
C ARG A 52 1.14 -0.22 23.14
N CYS A 53 1.39 -1.18 22.25
CA CYS A 53 0.47 -1.57 21.19
C CYS A 53 -0.66 -2.49 21.69
N MET A 54 -0.54 -3.07 22.88
CA MET A 54 -1.42 -4.14 23.33
C MET A 54 -2.42 -3.59 24.35
N THR A 55 -3.70 -3.84 24.13
CA THR A 55 -4.77 -3.43 25.05
C THR A 55 -4.53 -4.11 26.39
N ARG A 56 -4.39 -3.34 27.47
CA ARG A 56 -4.43 -3.90 28.83
C ARG A 56 -5.87 -4.35 29.09
N SER A 57 -6.07 -5.61 29.45
CA SER A 57 -7.37 -6.01 29.99
C SER A 57 -7.68 -5.19 31.24
N SER A 58 -8.96 -4.95 31.53
CA SER A 58 -9.42 -4.29 32.77
C SER A 58 -8.91 -4.97 34.05
N PHE A 59 -8.43 -6.22 33.93
CA PHE A 59 -7.84 -7.03 35.01
C PHE A 59 -6.29 -7.01 35.03
N GLY A 60 -5.63 -6.09 34.31
CA GLY A 60 -4.19 -5.84 34.42
C GLY A 60 -3.28 -6.82 33.69
N THR A 61 -3.79 -7.96 33.22
CA THR A 61 -3.05 -8.92 32.40
C THR A 61 -2.93 -8.46 30.95
N LEU A 62 -1.71 -8.52 30.40
CA LEU A 62 -1.44 -8.39 28.97
C LEU A 62 -1.94 -9.65 28.27
N THR A 63 -3.08 -9.56 27.58
CA THR A 63 -3.73 -10.72 26.97
C THR A 63 -3.28 -11.01 25.54
N LYS A 64 -2.60 -10.05 24.88
CA LYS A 64 -2.16 -10.20 23.48
C LYS A 64 -0.64 -10.30 23.44
N LYS A 65 -0.10 -11.11 22.51
CA LYS A 65 1.35 -11.16 22.16
C LYS A 65 1.64 -10.52 20.79
N ILE A 66 0.60 -10.33 19.98
CA ILE A 66 0.66 -9.84 18.60
C ILE A 66 -0.35 -8.69 18.47
N CYS A 67 0.00 -7.67 17.69
CA CYS A 67 -0.89 -6.55 17.36
C CYS A 67 -2.11 -7.05 16.57
N ASP A 68 -3.31 -6.70 17.03
CA ASP A 68 -4.58 -7.03 16.36
C ASP A 68 -4.89 -6.13 15.16
N GLY A 69 -4.04 -5.14 14.89
CA GLY A 69 -4.22 -4.19 13.80
C GLY A 69 -5.02 -2.94 14.17
N ASP A 70 -5.50 -2.81 15.42
CA ASP A 70 -6.20 -1.62 15.91
C ASP A 70 -5.35 -0.85 16.94
N CYS A 71 -4.12 -0.50 16.55
CA CYS A 71 -3.24 0.32 17.38
C CYS A 71 -2.98 1.70 16.77
N ARG A 72 -2.75 2.69 17.64
CA ARG A 72 -2.43 4.06 17.22
C ARG A 72 -1.19 4.13 16.33
N TYR A 73 -0.18 3.30 16.59
CA TYR A 73 1.07 3.26 15.82
C TYR A 73 0.84 2.79 14.38
N LEU A 74 0.00 1.76 14.18
CA LEU A 74 -0.35 1.30 12.84
C LEU A 74 -1.20 2.32 12.08
N LYS A 75 -2.12 3.01 12.77
CA LYS A 75 -2.89 4.12 12.19
C LYS A 75 -1.97 5.26 11.74
N GLN A 76 -0.98 5.62 12.56
CA GLN A 76 0.02 6.63 12.21
C GLN A 76 0.86 6.19 11.01
N TYR A 77 1.36 4.94 11.01
CA TYR A 77 2.13 4.41 9.89
C TYR A 77 1.35 4.43 8.57
N LYS A 78 0.07 4.01 8.58
CA LYS A 78 -0.81 4.12 7.42
C LYS A 78 -1.00 5.56 6.92
N SER A 79 -1.08 6.52 7.85
CA SER A 79 -1.18 7.95 7.52
C SER A 79 0.10 8.46 6.84
N GLU A 80 1.28 8.13 7.37
CA GLU A 80 2.54 8.52 6.74
C GLU A 80 2.71 7.89 5.35
N LEU A 81 2.32 6.62 5.18
CA LEU A 81 2.32 5.97 3.87
C LEU A 81 1.37 6.68 2.87
N ASN A 82 0.20 7.15 3.31
CA ASN A 82 -0.72 7.89 2.44
C ASN A 82 -0.11 9.20 1.93
N LYS A 83 0.64 9.93 2.77
CA LYS A 83 1.29 11.17 2.36
C LYS A 83 2.30 10.90 1.24
N LEU A 84 3.14 9.88 1.41
CA LEU A 84 4.13 9.47 0.40
C LEU A 84 3.51 9.04 -0.93
N GLU A 85 2.27 8.55 -0.91
CA GLU A 85 1.54 8.16 -2.11
C GLU A 85 0.77 9.31 -2.76
N SER A 86 0.41 10.33 -1.96
CA SER A 86 -0.33 11.51 -2.42
C SER A 86 0.60 12.61 -2.94
N ASP A 87 1.87 12.58 -2.56
CA ASP A 87 2.94 13.48 -3.05
C ASP A 87 3.50 13.04 -4.43
N LYS A 88 2.86 12.07 -5.11
CA LYS A 88 3.21 11.57 -6.44
C LYS A 88 2.15 11.96 -7.47
#